data_AF-A0A382CRX0-F1
#
_entry.id   AF-A0A382CRX0-F1
#
_cell.length_a   1.000
_cell.length_b   1.000
_cell.length_c   1.000
_cell.angle_alpha   90.00
_cell.angle_beta   90.00
_cell.angle_gamma   90.00
#
_symmetry.space_group_name_H-M   'P 1'
#
loop_
_entity.id
_entity.type
_entity.pdbx_description
1 polymer ?
#
loop_
_entity_poly.entity_id
_entity_poly.type
_entity_poly.pdbx_seq_one_letter_code
_entity_poly.pdbx_strand_id
1 'polypeptide(L)' 'MKNKLSVGCIQLNSKSSIIKNLENTIYFSNLAINKGAEFLFTPEVSNII' A
#
# COMPACT_ATOMS: atom_id res chain seq x y z
N MET A 1 21.89 14.95 -7.80
CA MET A 1 20.64 14.21 -8.06
C MET A 1 19.51 14.92 -7.33
N LYS A 2 18.71 15.78 -7.99
CA LYS A 2 17.76 16.65 -7.26
C LYS A 2 16.29 16.24 -7.28
N ASN A 3 15.87 15.25 -8.07
CA ASN A 3 14.47 14.76 -8.06
C ASN A 3 14.44 13.22 -8.10
N LYS A 4 14.72 12.54 -6.99
CA LYS A 4 14.41 11.10 -6.87
C LYS A 4 13.05 10.97 -6.20
N LEU A 5 12.05 10.53 -6.96
CA LEU A 5 10.74 10.21 -6.43
C LEU A 5 10.80 8.87 -5.67
N SER A 6 10.35 8.88 -4.42
CA SER A 6 10.23 7.67 -3.61
C SER A 6 8.82 7.09 -3.72
N VAL A 7 8.70 5.82 -4.06
CA VAL A 7 7.41 5.16 -4.27
C VAL A 7 7.33 3.87 -3.46
N GLY A 8 6.15 3.61 -2.89
CA GLY A 8 5.82 2.36 -2.21
C GLY A 8 4.92 1.50 -3.07
N CYS A 9 5.43 0.36 -3.54
CA CYS A 9 4.60 -0.67 -4.19
C CYS A 9 4.10 -1.63 -3.11
N ILE A 10 2.82 -1.57 -2.79
CA ILE A 10 2.18 -2.43 -1.80
C ILE A 10 1.76 -3.72 -2.50
N GLN A 11 2.15 -4.87 -1.95
CA GLN A 11 1.66 -6.16 -2.39
C GLN A 11 0.72 -6.74 -1.32
N LEU A 12 -0.53 -7.03 -1.70
CA LEU A 12 -1.55 -7.58 -0.81
C LEU A 12 -1.86 -9.03 -1.20
N ASN A 13 -2.10 -9.87 -0.20
CA ASN A 13 -2.68 -11.21 -0.38
C ASN A 13 -4.15 -11.16 0.03
N SER A 14 -4.95 -10.45 -0.77
CA SER A 14 -6.35 -10.21 -0.45
C SER A 14 -7.15 -11.51 -0.36
N LYS A 15 -7.97 -11.62 0.68
CA LYS A 15 -8.88 -12.76 0.93
C LYS A 15 -10.33 -12.29 0.86
N SER A 16 -11.27 -13.16 1.24
CA SER A 16 -12.71 -12.86 1.27
C SER A 16 -13.10 -11.80 2.31
N SER A 17 -12.31 -11.60 3.37
CA SER A 17 -12.62 -10.62 4.40
C SER A 17 -12.16 -9.22 4.02
N ILE A 18 -13.11 -8.37 3.62
CA ILE A 18 -12.88 -6.96 3.25
C ILE A 18 -12.19 -6.19 4.38
N ILE A 19 -12.67 -6.37 5.62
CA ILE A 19 -12.10 -5.67 6.80
C ILE A 19 -10.61 -6.01 6.98
N LYS A 20 -10.24 -7.29 6.90
CA LYS A 20 -8.83 -7.71 7.01
C LYS A 20 -7.98 -7.18 5.86
N ASN A 21 -8.54 -7.10 4.66
CA ASN A 21 -7.83 -6.52 3.52
C ASN A 21 -7.57 -5.02 3.75
N LEU A 22 -8.55 -4.30 4.28
CA LEU A 22 -8.44 -2.88 4.64
C LEU A 22 -7.38 -2.66 5.72
N GLU A 23 -7.42 -3.42 6.82
CA GLU A 23 -6.42 -3.36 7.89
C GLU A 23 -4.99 -3.58 7.36
N ASN A 24 -4.80 -4.59 6.51
CA ASN A 24 -3.51 -4.87 5.88
C ASN A 24 -3.06 -3.73 4.96
N THR A 25 -3.99 -3.15 4.18
CA THR A 25 -3.68 -2.03 3.27
C THR A 25 -3.23 -0.81 4.05
N ILE A 26 -3.92 -0.47 5.15
CA ILE A 26 -3.54 0.62 6.05
C ILE A 26 -2.15 0.35 6.65
N TYR A 27 -1.91 -0.88 7.13
CA TYR A 27 -0.63 -1.27 7.71
C TYR A 27 0.54 -1.07 6.73
N PHE A 28 0.45 -1.61 5.52
CA PHE A 28 1.52 -1.48 4.52
C PHE A 28 1.66 -0.06 3.99
N SER A 29 0.56 0.69 3.88
CA SER A 29 0.60 2.12 3.52
C SER A 29 1.40 2.92 4.54
N ASN A 30 1.12 2.73 5.83
CA ASN A 30 1.85 3.40 6.90
C ASN A 30 3.33 2.99 6.93
N LEU A 31 3.65 1.73 6.68
CA LEU A 31 5.05 1.29 6.55
C LEU A 31 5.79 1.99 5.40
N ALA A 32 5.14 2.15 4.25
CA ALA A 32 5.72 2.84 3.10
C ALA A 32 5.89 4.34 3.36
N ILE A 33 4.89 4.99 3.97
CA ILE A 33 4.96 6.40 4.39
C ILE A 33 6.11 6.62 5.38
N ASN A 34 6.25 5.75 6.38
CA ASN A 34 7.34 5.84 7.37
C ASN A 34 8.73 5.64 6.76
N LYS A 35 8.82 5.02 5.58
CA LYS A 35 10.06 4.88 4.78
C LYS A 35 10.29 6.06 3.82
N GLY A 36 9.41 7.06 3.83
CA GLY A 36 9.50 8.25 2.99
C GLY A 36 8.96 8.05 1.58
N ALA A 37 7.98 7.17 1.37
CA ALA A 37 7.27 7.08 0.09
C ALA A 37 6.37 8.31 -0.12
N GLU A 38 6.45 8.90 -1.31
CA GLU A 38 5.63 10.04 -1.75
C GLU A 38 4.38 9.58 -2.50
N PHE A 39 4.43 8.41 -3.13
CA PHE A 39 3.31 7.76 -3.79
C PHE A 39 3.19 6.31 -3.38
N LEU A 40 1.95 5.82 -3.34
CA LEU A 40 1.63 4.41 -3.06
C LEU A 40 0.89 3.82 -4.26
N PHE A 41 1.30 2.60 -4.64
CA PHE A 41 0.62 1.80 -5.64
C PHE A 41 0.12 0.52 -4.99
N THR A 42 -1.15 0.19 -5.22
CA THR A 42 -1.80 -1.02 -4.72
C THR A 42 -2.15 -1.96 -5.87
N PRO A 43 -2.29 -3.28 -5.64
CA PRO A 43 -2.76 -4.19 -6.67
C PRO A 43 -4.23 -3.90 -7.04
N GLU A 44 -4.60 -4.24 -8.28
CA GLU A 44 -5.94 -4.00 -8.86
C GLU A 44 -7.07 -4.64 -8.03
N VAL A 45 -6.82 -5.80 -7.41
CA VAL A 45 -7.81 -6.56 -6.63
C VAL A 45 -7.47 -6.52 -5.14
N SER A 46 -7.47 -5.32 -4.55
CA SER A 46 -7.30 -5.15 -3.10
C SER A 46 -8.49 -5.74 -2.30
N ASN A 47 -9.64 -6.02 -2.94
CA ASN A 47 -10.91 -6.38 -2.30
C ASN A 47 -11.34 -5.37 -1.22
N ILE A 48 -11.00 -4.11 -1.45
CA ILE A 48 -11.50 -2.93 -0.73
C ILE A 48 -12.18 -2.14 -1.83
N ILE A 49 -13.52 -2.16 -1.85
CA ILE A 49 -14.32 -1.37 -2.79
C ILE A 49 -14.14 0.11 -2.43
#